data_AF-A0A9E5I6J4-F1
#
_entry.id   AF-A0A9E5I6J4-F1
#
_cell.length_a   1.000
_cell.length_b   1.000
_cell.length_c   1.000
_cell.angle_alpha   90.00
_cell.angle_beta   90.00
_cell.angle_gamma   90.00
#
_symmetry.space_group_name_H-M   'P 1'
#
loop_
_entity.id
_entity.type
_entity.pdbx_description
1 polymer ?
#
loop_
_entity_poly.entity_id
_entity_poly.type
_entity_poly.pdbx_seq_one_letter_code
_entity_poly.pdbx_strand_id
1 'polypeptide(L)' 'MLRVAPAFYWEDVFSMLVLALHTAYLFALAFGILEARALMALALSAYLAYVINAAQFLWKLRQARLQESSQRTEQVMA' A
#
# COMPACT_ATOMS: atom_id res chain seq x y z
N MET A 1 27.68 7.74 -1.87
CA MET A 1 27.16 6.80 -2.89
C MET A 1 25.72 6.48 -2.55
N LEU A 2 24.75 7.13 -3.22
CA LEU A 2 23.32 6.81 -3.04
C LEU A 2 23.05 5.48 -3.73
N ARG A 3 22.92 4.39 -2.97
CA ARG A 3 22.32 3.15 -3.49
C ARG A 3 20.82 3.37 -3.52
N VAL A 4 20.28 3.64 -4.71
CA VAL A 4 18.85 3.44 -4.96
C VAL A 4 18.61 1.95 -4.75
N ALA A 5 17.95 1.59 -3.65
CA ALA A 5 17.60 0.21 -3.33
C ALA A 5 16.52 -0.26 -4.32
N PRO A 6 16.83 -1.14 -5.29
CA PRO A 6 15.96 -1.38 -6.44
C PRO A 6 14.71 -2.22 -6.11
N ALA A 7 14.57 -2.71 -4.87
CA ALA A 7 13.47 -3.58 -4.47
C ALA A 7 12.33 -2.89 -3.70
N PHE A 8 12.53 -1.66 -3.21
CA PHE A 8 11.56 -0.98 -2.33
C PHE A 8 10.50 -0.14 -3.07
N TYR A 9 10.70 0.12 -4.37
CA TYR A 9 9.85 1.04 -5.12
C TYR A 9 8.41 0.54 -5.29
N TRP A 10 8.20 -0.75 -5.58
CA TRP A 10 6.89 -1.23 -6.01
C TRP A 10 5.82 -1.23 -4.92
N GLU A 11 6.20 -1.40 -3.65
CA GLU A 11 5.24 -1.38 -2.53
C GLU A 11 4.87 0.05 -2.14
N ASP A 12 5.86 0.95 -2.10
CA ASP A 12 5.62 2.36 -1.81
C ASP A 12 4.81 3.04 -2.93
N VAL A 13 4.95 2.60 -4.18
CA VAL A 13 4.15 3.10 -5.29
C VAL A 13 2.64 2.90 -5.05
N PHE A 14 2.20 1.75 -4.53
CA PHE A 14 0.77 1.52 -4.26
C PHE A 14 0.28 2.31 -3.04
N SER A 15 1.08 2.40 -1.97
CA SER A 15 0.73 3.22 -0.81
C SER A 15 0.57 4.70 -1.21
N MET A 16 1.51 5.21 -2.01
CA MET A 16 1.47 6.59 -2.51
C MET A 16 0.33 6.78 -3.51
N LEU A 17 0.03 5.79 -4.35
CA LEU A 17 -1.13 5.81 -5.25
C LEU A 17 -2.44 5.88 -4.47
N VAL A 18 -2.60 5.08 -3.40
CA VAL A 18 -3.78 5.14 -2.53
C VAL A 18 -3.96 6.53 -1.94
N LEU A 19 -2.90 7.11 -1.38
CA LEU A 19 -2.92 8.46 -0.82
C LEU A 19 -3.23 9.51 -1.88
N ALA A 20 -2.61 9.42 -3.06
CA ALA A 20 -2.83 10.34 -4.16
C ALA A 20 -4.28 10.29 -4.65
N LEU A 21 -4.86 9.10 -4.82
CA LEU A 21 -6.26 8.96 -5.26
C LEU A 21 -7.25 9.52 -4.24
N HIS A 22 -7.03 9.27 -2.94
CA HIS A 22 -7.87 9.85 -1.89
C HIS A 22 -7.72 11.37 -1.81
N THR A 23 -6.50 11.88 -1.94
CA THR A 23 -6.24 13.33 -1.94
C THR A 23 -6.89 13.98 -3.15
N ALA A 24 -6.79 13.36 -4.33
CA ALA A 24 -7.47 13.83 -5.54
C ALA A 24 -9.00 13.83 -5.36
N TYR A 25 -9.57 12.80 -4.70
CA TYR A 25 -10.99 12.76 -4.39
C TYR A 25 -11.42 13.90 -3.47
N LEU A 26 -10.71 14.10 -2.35
CA LEU A 26 -11.02 15.18 -1.40
C LEU A 26 -10.87 16.55 -2.05
N PHE A 27 -9.82 16.74 -2.87
CA PHE A 27 -9.59 17.96 -3.61
C PHE A 27 -10.72 18.22 -4.63
N ALA A 28 -11.05 17.23 -5.45
CA ALA A 28 -12.12 17.33 -6.43
C ALA A 28 -13.49 17.60 -5.78
N LEU A 29 -13.76 16.97 -4.64
CA LEU A 29 -14.98 17.19 -3.86
C LEU A 29 -15.02 18.61 -3.26
N ALA A 30 -13.92 19.06 -2.64
CA ALA A 30 -13.86 20.36 -1.98
C ALA A 30 -14.05 21.54 -2.94
N PHE A 31 -13.52 21.42 -4.16
CA PHE A 31 -13.59 22.47 -5.18
C PHE A 31 -14.70 22.24 -6.22
N GLY A 32 -15.47 21.16 -6.10
CA GLY A 32 -16.55 20.83 -7.05
C GLY A 32 -16.07 20.62 -8.49
N ILE A 33 -14.84 20.12 -8.67
CA ILE A 33 -14.19 20.02 -9.98
C ILE A 33 -14.75 18.86 -10.81
N LEU A 34 -15.18 17.78 -10.14
CA LEU A 34 -15.70 16.57 -10.79
C LEU A 34 -17.19 16.39 -10.48
N GLU A 35 -17.95 15.91 -11.47
CA GLU A 35 -19.31 15.44 -11.27
C GLU A 35 -19.37 14.16 -10.43
N ALA A 36 -20.54 13.88 -9.85
CA ALA A 36 -20.75 12.74 -8.95
C ALA A 36 -20.31 11.38 -9.54
N ARG A 37 -20.55 11.15 -10.84
CA ARG A 37 -20.11 9.90 -11.50
C ARG A 37 -18.59 9.76 -11.55
N ALA A 38 -17.88 10.85 -11.82
CA ALA A 38 -16.43 10.87 -11.88
C ALA A 38 -15.81 10.72 -10.47
N LEU A 39 -16.40 11.38 -9.46
CA LEU A 39 -16.03 11.18 -8.06
C LEU A 39 -16.21 9.72 -7.61
N MET A 40 -17.32 9.08 -8.01
CA MET A 40 -17.57 7.68 -7.69
C MET A 40 -16.54 6.75 -8.35
N ALA A 41 -16.20 6.98 -9.63
CA ALA A 41 -15.16 6.22 -10.31
C ALA A 41 -13.78 6.39 -9.65
N LEU A 42 -13.46 7.60 -9.19
CA LEU A 42 -12.22 7.90 -8.48
C LEU A 42 -12.18 7.20 -7.11
N ALA A 43 -13.29 7.21 -6.38
CA ALA A 43 -13.42 6.49 -5.11
C ALA A 43 -13.26 4.97 -5.30
N LEU A 44 -13.89 4.38 -6.32
CA LEU A 44 -13.75 2.96 -6.63
C LEU A 44 -12.30 2.58 -6.98
N SER A 45 -11.63 3.42 -7.76
CA SER A 45 -10.20 3.25 -8.06
C SER A 45 -9.35 3.29 -6.80
N ALA A 46 -9.65 4.21 -5.87
CA ALA A 46 -8.97 4.32 -4.59
C ALA A 46 -9.17 3.06 -3.71
N TYR A 47 -10.40 2.54 -3.65
CA TYR A 47 -10.69 1.29 -2.95
C TYR A 47 -9.97 0.09 -3.56
N LEU A 48 -9.92 -0.01 -4.88
CA LEU A 48 -9.19 -1.09 -5.55
C LEU A 48 -7.70 -1.04 -5.22
N ALA A 49 -7.09 0.15 -5.29
CA ALA A 49 -5.70 0.35 -4.90
C ALA A 49 -5.47 -0.01 -3.41
N TYR A 50 -6.43 0.31 -2.54
CA TYR A 50 -6.37 -0.02 -1.12
C TYR A 50 -6.38 -1.53 -0.86
N VAL A 51 -7.19 -2.30 -1.60
CA VAL A 51 -7.21 -3.78 -1.49
C VAL A 51 -5.84 -4.36 -1.85
N ILE A 52 -5.21 -3.86 -2.91
CA ILE A 52 -3.86 -4.30 -3.31
C ILE A 52 -2.85 -3.96 -2.21
N ASN A 53 -2.89 -2.74 -1.68
CA ASN A 53 -2.01 -2.29 -0.61
C ASN A 53 -2.16 -3.13 0.67
N ALA A 54 -3.39 -3.42 1.07
CA ALA A 54 -3.69 -4.25 2.23
C ALA A 54 -3.20 -5.69 2.04
N ALA A 55 -3.36 -6.25 0.83
CA ALA A 55 -2.83 -7.58 0.51
C ALA A 55 -1.31 -7.63 0.64
N GLN A 56 -0.60 -6.59 0.17
CA GLN A 56 0.86 -6.47 0.34
C GLN A 56 1.24 -6.46 1.83
N PHE A 57 0.55 -5.65 2.64
CA PHE A 57 0.81 -5.58 4.08
C PHE A 57 0.58 -6.92 4.79
N LEU A 58 -0.51 -7.61 4.46
CA LEU A 58 -0.82 -8.93 5.03
C LEU A 58 0.25 -9.97 4.67
N TRP A 59 0.75 -9.95 3.43
CA TRP A 59 1.81 -10.85 3.01
C TRP A 59 3.10 -10.57 3.79
N LYS A 60 3.50 -9.31 3.95
CA LYS A 60 4.67 -8.94 4.78
C LYS A 60 4.52 -9.43 6.22
N LEU A 61 3.35 -9.25 6.82
CA LEU A 61 3.10 -9.71 8.19
C LEU A 61 3.26 -11.24 8.31
N ARG A 62 2.81 -11.99 7.31
CA ARG A 62 2.99 -13.45 7.27
C ARG A 62 4.47 -13.82 7.15
N GLN A 63 5.22 -13.15 6.29
CA GLN A 63 6.66 -13.42 6.14
C GLN A 63 7.43 -13.12 7.43
N ALA A 64 7.13 -12.00 8.10
CA ALA A 64 7.75 -11.65 9.38
C ALA A 64 7.49 -12.71 10.46
N ARG A 65 6.25 -13.23 10.54
CA ARG A 65 5.89 -14.31 11.49
C ARG A 65 6.62 -15.61 11.21
N LEU A 66 6.78 -15.99 9.94
CA LEU A 66 7.52 -17.19 9.56
C LEU A 66 9.02 -17.05 9.90
N GLN A 67 9.63 -15.91 9.60
CA GLN A 67 11.03 -15.64 9.94
C GLN A 67 11.26 -15.67 11.46
N GLU A 68 10.37 -15.08 12.25
CA GLU A 68 10.45 -15.13 13.71
C GLU A 68 10.40 -16.57 14.23
N SER A 69 9.55 -17.42 13.65
CA SER A 69 9.47 -18.83 14.04
C SER A 69 10.75 -19.60 13.72
N SER A 70 11.35 -19.39 12.54
CA SER A 70 12.61 -20.03 12.15
C SER A 70 13.78 -19.57 13.03
N GLN A 71 13.90 -18.27 13.30
CA GLN A 71 14.97 -17.72 14.15
C GLN A 71 14.87 -18.22 15.59
N ARG A 72 13.65 -18.35 16.13
CA ARG A 72 13.42 -18.90 17.47
C ARG A 72 13.84 -20.36 17.56
N THR A 73 13.59 -21.16 16.53
CA THR A 73 14.02 -22.58 16.49
C THR A 73 15.53 -22.72 16.40
N GLU A 74 16.21 -21.87 15.62
CA GLU A 74 17.68 -21.85 15.56
C GLU A 74 18.31 -21.45 16.91
N GLN A 75 17.77 -20.44 17.60
CA GLN A 75 18.23 -20.03 18.93
C GLN A 75 18.06 -21.11 20.02
N VAL A 76 17.11 -22.03 19.88
CA VAL A 76 16.89 -23.11 20.85
C VAL A 76 17.82 -24.32 20.59
N MET A 77 18.29 -24.50 19.35
CA MET A 77 19.20 -25.60 18.98
C MET A 77 20.69 -25.25 19.10
N ALA A 78 21.02 -23.96 19.23
CA ALA A 78 22.38 -23.45 19.49
C ALA A 78 22.68 -23.42 20.99
#